data_AF-A0ABD3UMW8-F1
#
_entry.id   AF-A0ABD3UMW8-F1
#
_cell.length_a   1.000
_cell.length_b   1.000
_cell.length_c   1.000
_cell.angle_alpha   90.00
_cell.angle_beta   90.00
_cell.angle_gamma   90.00
#
_symmetry.space_group_name_H-M   'P 1'
#
loop_
_entity.id
_entity.type
_entity.pdbx_description
1 polymer ?
#
loop_
_entity_poly.entity_id
_entity_poly.type
_entity_poly.pdbx_seq_one_letter_code
_entity_poly.pdbx_strand_id
1 'polypeptide(L)'
;MAPRWKGKAAEAKAVADPMSKILSRLQSSLIKSNSEGLLSGSSVLLSVHPEQNELLNYACFGRPIITAEKDIQWFQLSLEEAFYLCTVMKCIKIVGGNKCIKNEEELWDYMSSKKSNFPFLCKAYCHLRTKNWVVRAGSQYGVDFVAYRHHPALVHSEYAVLVLSEKEGNGNGRLSVWSDFHCTLRLCGSVAKTLLVLYIDKNGEGDFSPSCLEHYCVEERLVTRWNAERSREIQSCNSST
;
A
#
# COMPACT_ATOMS: atom_id res chain seq x y z
N MET A 1 13.44 13.56 5.74
CA MET A 1 12.96 13.96 7.08
C MET A 1 13.11 12.79 8.05
N ALA A 2 13.27 13.06 9.34
CA ALA A 2 13.31 12.00 10.37
C ALA A 2 11.90 11.44 10.63
N PRO A 3 11.77 10.17 11.07
CA PRO A 3 10.47 9.60 11.45
C PRO A 3 9.82 10.37 12.61
N ARG A 4 8.49 10.48 12.58
CA ARG A 4 7.71 11.13 13.64
C ARG A 4 7.18 10.08 14.61
N TRP A 5 7.96 9.79 15.65
CA TRP A 5 7.64 8.78 16.67
C TRP A 5 6.53 9.25 17.62
N LYS A 6 5.65 8.32 18.03
CA LYS A 6 4.57 8.57 19.00
C LYS A 6 4.98 8.45 20.47
N GLY A 7 6.23 8.07 20.74
CA GLY A 7 6.74 7.95 22.12
C GLY A 7 8.24 7.64 22.16
N LYS A 8 8.86 7.88 23.32
CA LYS A 8 10.33 7.76 23.52
C LYS A 8 10.89 6.36 23.23
N ALA A 9 10.12 5.30 23.51
CA ALA A 9 10.55 3.92 23.26
C ALA A 9 10.11 3.37 21.88
N ALA A 10 9.38 4.16 21.08
CA ALA A 10 8.80 3.67 19.83
C ALA A 10 9.87 3.37 18.77
N GLU A 11 10.92 4.19 18.72
CA GLU A 11 12.05 4.01 17.83
C GLU A 11 12.81 2.72 18.13
N ALA A 12 13.20 2.51 19.40
CA ALA A 12 13.89 1.29 19.81
C ALA A 12 13.08 0.03 19.48
N LYS A 13 11.76 0.04 19.70
CA LYS A 13 10.87 -1.06 19.33
C LYS A 13 10.84 -1.32 17.82
N ALA A 14 10.77 -0.26 17.03
CA ALA A 14 10.75 -0.35 15.57
C ALA A 14 12.08 -0.85 14.98
N VAL A 15 13.21 -0.50 15.59
CA VAL A 15 14.54 -0.98 15.20
C VAL A 15 14.75 -2.43 15.61
N ALA A 16 14.24 -2.83 16.78
CA ALA A 16 14.37 -4.20 17.28
C ALA A 16 13.60 -5.23 16.44
N ASP A 17 12.47 -4.84 15.85
CA ASP A 17 11.66 -5.71 14.98
C ASP A 17 11.30 -5.01 13.66
N PRO A 18 12.23 -4.99 12.67
CA PRO A 18 12.02 -4.30 11.41
C PRO A 18 10.94 -4.98 10.56
N MET A 19 10.26 -4.20 9.72
CA MET A 19 9.13 -4.68 8.90
C MET A 19 9.51 -5.86 7.99
N SER A 20 10.73 -5.89 7.45
CA SER A 20 11.22 -7.01 6.63
C SER A 20 11.25 -8.35 7.38
N LYS A 21 11.63 -8.33 8.66
CA LYS A 21 11.65 -9.51 9.54
C LYS A 21 10.23 -9.96 9.91
N ILE A 22 9.34 -9.00 10.15
CA ILE A 22 7.91 -9.28 10.41
C ILE A 22 7.28 -9.95 9.18
N LEU A 23 7.53 -9.41 7.99
CA LEU A 23 7.01 -9.96 6.74
C LEU A 23 7.54 -11.36 6.45
N SER A 24 8.81 -11.66 6.69
CA SER A 24 9.35 -13.01 6.48
C SER A 24 8.73 -14.04 7.44
N ARG A 25 8.59 -13.68 8.72
CA ARG A 25 7.91 -14.53 9.73
C ARG A 25 6.46 -14.80 9.34
N LEU A 26 5.73 -13.75 8.93
CA LEU A 26 4.36 -13.89 8.47
C LEU A 26 4.26 -14.81 7.24
N GLN A 27 5.15 -14.61 6.25
CA GLN A 27 5.19 -15.43 5.04
C GLN A 27 5.38 -16.91 5.38
N SER A 28 6.39 -17.25 6.19
CA SER A 28 6.66 -18.64 6.60
C SER A 28 5.48 -19.25 7.37
N SER A 29 4.86 -18.48 8.26
CA SER A 29 3.71 -18.95 9.06
C SER A 29 2.48 -19.25 8.19
N LEU A 30 2.14 -18.36 7.25
CA LEU A 30 1.00 -18.55 6.35
C LEU A 30 1.22 -19.73 5.39
N ILE A 31 2.43 -19.87 4.82
CA ILE A 31 2.80 -21.02 3.97
C ILE A 31 2.65 -22.33 4.74
N LYS A 32 3.18 -22.41 5.97
CA LYS A 32 3.12 -23.63 6.79
C LYS A 32 1.69 -24.08 7.08
N SER A 33 0.77 -23.12 7.24
CA SER A 33 -0.64 -23.40 7.52
C SER A 33 -1.50 -23.69 6.27
N ASN A 34 -0.95 -23.53 5.06
CA ASN A 34 -1.73 -23.53 3.81
C ASN A 34 -2.96 -22.62 3.91
N SER A 35 -2.76 -21.36 4.34
CA SER A 35 -3.84 -20.40 4.56
C SER A 35 -4.64 -20.08 3.28
N GLU A 36 -5.96 -20.03 3.41
CA GLU A 36 -6.89 -19.76 2.31
C GLU A 36 -7.74 -18.51 2.59
N GLY A 37 -7.83 -17.63 1.60
CA GLY A 37 -8.68 -16.43 1.62
C GLY A 37 -9.94 -16.65 0.80
N LEU A 38 -11.11 -16.44 1.39
CA LEU A 38 -12.40 -16.52 0.72
C LEU A 38 -12.74 -15.18 0.04
N LEU A 39 -12.93 -15.20 -1.26
CA LEU A 39 -13.34 -14.04 -2.03
C LEU A 39 -14.79 -13.65 -1.70
N SER A 40 -15.00 -12.41 -1.22
CA SER A 40 -16.31 -11.90 -0.82
C SER A 40 -16.51 -10.46 -1.28
N GLY A 41 -17.24 -10.29 -2.40
CA GLY A 41 -17.52 -8.99 -2.99
C GLY A 41 -16.24 -8.24 -3.38
N SER A 42 -15.99 -7.10 -2.74
CA SER A 42 -14.79 -6.26 -2.97
C SER A 42 -13.72 -6.44 -1.88
N SER A 43 -13.74 -7.57 -1.17
CA SER A 43 -12.76 -7.93 -0.15
C SER A 43 -12.46 -9.42 -0.13
N VAL A 44 -11.41 -9.82 0.56
CA VAL A 44 -11.07 -11.22 0.80
C VAL A 44 -11.06 -11.48 2.31
N LEU A 45 -11.74 -12.54 2.74
CA LEU A 45 -11.82 -12.95 4.13
C LEU A 45 -10.78 -14.04 4.39
N LEU A 46 -9.83 -13.77 5.28
CA LEU A 46 -8.79 -14.71 5.67
C LEU A 46 -9.05 -15.17 7.10
N SER A 47 -9.25 -16.47 7.29
CA SER A 47 -9.28 -17.09 8.62
C SER A 47 -7.87 -17.43 9.06
N VAL A 48 -7.48 -17.04 10.28
CA VAL A 48 -6.14 -17.30 10.81
C VAL A 48 -6.16 -17.84 12.23
N HIS A 49 -5.10 -18.57 12.56
CA HIS A 49 -4.82 -19.03 13.92
C HIS A 49 -4.25 -17.89 14.81
N PRO A 50 -4.25 -18.04 16.15
CA PRO A 50 -3.80 -16.99 17.07
C PRO A 50 -2.38 -16.48 16.83
N GLU A 51 -1.42 -17.36 16.48
CA GLU A 51 -0.04 -16.94 16.19
C GLU A 51 0.06 -16.04 14.95
N GLN A 52 -0.75 -16.35 13.92
CA GLN A 52 -0.82 -15.58 12.67
C GLN A 52 -1.56 -14.25 12.86
N ASN A 53 -2.54 -14.21 13.76
CA ASN A 53 -3.26 -12.99 14.12
C ASN A 53 -2.29 -11.89 14.57
N GLU A 54 -1.36 -12.19 15.47
CA GLU A 54 -0.35 -11.22 15.91
C GLU A 54 0.53 -10.74 14.75
N LEU A 55 1.01 -11.67 13.91
CA LEU A 55 1.86 -11.35 12.76
C LEU A 55 1.14 -10.49 11.72
N LEU A 56 -0.14 -10.75 11.44
CA LEU A 56 -0.95 -9.93 10.53
C LEU A 56 -1.15 -8.52 11.08
N ASN A 57 -1.42 -8.41 12.38
CA ASN A 57 -1.53 -7.11 13.05
C ASN A 57 -0.21 -6.34 12.99
N TYR A 58 0.92 -6.97 13.30
CA TYR A 58 2.24 -6.34 13.21
C TYR A 58 2.62 -5.94 11.80
N ALA A 59 2.32 -6.78 10.80
CA ALA A 59 2.53 -6.48 9.39
C ALA A 59 1.52 -5.47 8.81
N CYS A 60 0.46 -5.16 9.59
CA CYS A 60 -0.61 -4.22 9.26
C CYS A 60 -1.47 -4.61 8.05
N PHE A 61 -1.61 -5.90 7.75
CA PHE A 61 -2.51 -6.37 6.69
C PHE A 61 -3.95 -6.48 7.18
N GLY A 62 -4.88 -5.95 6.39
CA GLY A 62 -6.31 -6.11 6.61
C GLY A 62 -6.82 -5.46 7.89
N ARG A 63 -8.05 -5.84 8.23
CA ARG A 63 -8.76 -5.44 9.44
C ARG A 63 -9.32 -6.67 10.13
N PRO A 64 -9.07 -6.86 11.44
CA PRO A 64 -9.68 -7.95 12.18
C PRO A 64 -11.20 -7.77 12.23
N ILE A 65 -11.95 -8.86 12.03
CA ILE A 65 -13.40 -8.92 12.19
C ILE A 65 -13.69 -9.54 13.55
N ILE A 66 -14.52 -8.87 14.36
CA ILE A 66 -14.92 -9.40 15.66
C ILE A 66 -15.93 -10.51 15.45
N THR A 67 -15.58 -11.73 15.83
CA THR A 67 -16.45 -12.92 15.78
C THR A 67 -16.70 -13.45 17.18
N ALA A 68 -17.83 -14.16 17.37
CA ALA A 68 -18.18 -14.78 18.65
C ALA A 68 -17.38 -16.08 18.93
N GLU A 69 -16.82 -16.69 17.89
CA GLU A 69 -15.99 -17.89 17.96
C GLU A 69 -14.60 -17.56 18.52
N LYS A 70 -14.16 -18.30 19.55
CA LYS A 70 -12.92 -17.99 20.30
C LYS A 70 -11.63 -18.44 19.59
N ASP A 71 -11.71 -19.43 18.70
CA ASP A 71 -10.52 -20.13 18.20
C ASP A 71 -10.10 -19.71 16.77
N ILE A 72 -10.97 -18.99 16.05
CA ILE A 72 -10.71 -18.54 14.67
C ILE A 72 -10.91 -17.03 14.59
N GLN A 73 -9.84 -16.32 14.23
CA GLN A 73 -9.89 -14.89 13.99
C GLN A 73 -9.98 -14.64 12.48
N TRP A 74 -10.96 -13.84 12.06
CA TRP A 74 -11.11 -13.44 10.67
C TRP A 74 -10.47 -12.08 10.41
N PHE A 75 -9.86 -11.93 9.23
CA PHE A 75 -9.33 -10.68 8.72
C PHE A 75 -9.99 -10.35 7.38
N GLN A 76 -10.46 -9.11 7.25
CA GLN A 76 -10.88 -8.55 5.99
C GLN A 76 -9.69 -7.88 5.31
N LEU A 77 -9.26 -8.43 4.18
CA LEU A 77 -8.23 -7.88 3.30
C LEU A 77 -8.88 -7.06 2.19
N SER A 78 -8.24 -5.96 1.80
CA SER A 78 -8.55 -5.29 0.54
C SER A 78 -8.13 -6.17 -0.64
N LEU A 79 -8.63 -5.87 -1.85
CA LEU A 79 -8.24 -6.60 -3.05
C LEU A 79 -6.73 -6.49 -3.30
N GLU A 80 -6.15 -5.31 -3.11
CA GLU A 80 -4.71 -5.05 -3.28
C GLU A 80 -3.88 -5.82 -2.25
N GLU A 81 -4.32 -5.86 -0.99
CA GLU A 81 -3.66 -6.63 0.07
C GLU A 81 -3.67 -8.13 -0.22
N ALA A 82 -4.84 -8.65 -0.59
CA ALA A 82 -5.04 -10.07 -0.87
C ALA A 82 -4.25 -10.50 -2.11
N PHE A 83 -4.28 -9.69 -3.18
CA PHE A 83 -3.51 -9.96 -4.38
C PHE A 83 -2.01 -9.98 -4.07
N TYR A 84 -1.48 -9.00 -3.32
CA TYR A 84 -0.07 -8.98 -2.91
C TYR A 84 0.34 -10.21 -2.10
N LEU A 85 -0.49 -10.65 -1.15
CA LEU A 85 -0.22 -11.85 -0.34
C LEU A 85 -0.23 -13.12 -1.20
N CYS A 86 -1.11 -13.18 -2.21
CA CYS A 86 -1.25 -14.33 -3.11
C CYS A 86 -0.15 -14.40 -4.17
N THR A 87 0.21 -13.30 -4.82
CA THR A 87 1.08 -13.32 -6.01
C THR A 87 2.53 -12.92 -5.70
N VAL A 88 2.73 -11.91 -4.86
CA VAL A 88 4.08 -11.41 -4.54
C VAL A 88 4.68 -12.18 -3.36
N MET A 89 3.95 -12.30 -2.25
CA MET A 89 4.41 -13.09 -1.10
C MET A 89 4.17 -14.60 -1.27
N LYS A 90 3.26 -15.01 -2.16
CA LYS A 90 2.94 -16.41 -2.44
C LYS A 90 2.65 -17.22 -1.18
N CYS A 91 1.93 -16.62 -0.23
CA CYS A 91 1.73 -17.20 1.10
C CYS A 91 0.29 -17.57 1.42
N ILE A 92 -0.68 -17.17 0.58
CA ILE A 92 -2.08 -17.57 0.70
C ILE A 92 -2.62 -18.03 -0.66
N LYS A 93 -3.68 -18.84 -0.65
CA LYS A 93 -4.48 -19.18 -1.84
C LYS A 93 -5.83 -18.47 -1.75
N ILE A 94 -6.36 -17.97 -2.85
CA ILE A 94 -7.68 -17.32 -2.86
C ILE A 94 -8.71 -18.25 -3.49
N VAL A 95 -9.78 -18.54 -2.73
CA VAL A 95 -10.88 -19.41 -3.15
C VAL A 95 -12.12 -18.58 -3.47
N GLY A 96 -12.79 -18.93 -4.57
CA GLY A 96 -14.07 -18.34 -4.97
C GLY A 96 -15.27 -18.92 -4.19
N GLY A 97 -16.46 -18.37 -4.43
CA GLY A 97 -17.70 -18.85 -3.79
C GLY A 97 -18.05 -20.31 -4.09
N ASN A 98 -17.50 -20.89 -5.17
CA ASN A 98 -17.61 -22.31 -5.52
C ASN A 98 -16.55 -23.20 -4.82
N LYS A 99 -15.77 -22.67 -3.88
CA LYS A 99 -14.62 -23.33 -3.23
C LYS A 99 -13.51 -23.76 -4.20
N CYS A 100 -13.50 -23.26 -5.42
CA CYS A 100 -12.39 -23.47 -6.35
C CYS A 100 -11.32 -22.41 -6.13
N ILE A 101 -10.06 -22.83 -6.11
CA ILE A 101 -8.91 -21.92 -6.09
C ILE A 101 -8.90 -21.14 -7.40
N LYS A 102 -8.79 -19.82 -7.29
CA LYS A 102 -8.67 -18.92 -8.44
C LYS A 102 -7.21 -18.82 -8.86
N ASN A 103 -6.95 -18.97 -10.16
CA ASN A 103 -5.64 -18.64 -10.72
C ASN A 103 -5.44 -17.11 -10.74
N GLU A 104 -4.22 -16.67 -11.04
CA GLU A 104 -3.87 -15.25 -10.97
C GLU A 104 -4.64 -14.39 -11.99
N GLU A 105 -4.90 -14.92 -13.18
CA GLU A 105 -5.64 -14.24 -14.26
C GLU A 105 -7.11 -14.05 -13.90
N GLU A 106 -7.79 -15.11 -13.45
CA GLU A 106 -9.18 -15.06 -12.99
C GLU A 106 -9.34 -14.09 -11.81
N LEU A 107 -8.36 -14.06 -10.90
CA LEU A 107 -8.38 -13.15 -9.77
C LEU A 107 -8.22 -11.70 -10.22
N TRP A 108 -7.30 -11.45 -11.15
CA TRP A 108 -7.05 -10.14 -11.70
C TRP A 108 -8.25 -9.58 -12.46
N ASP A 109 -8.87 -10.40 -13.31
CA ASP A 109 -10.08 -10.01 -14.04
C ASP A 109 -11.24 -9.72 -13.08
N TYR A 110 -11.42 -10.58 -12.09
CA TYR A 110 -12.43 -10.36 -11.05
C TYR A 110 -12.19 -9.03 -10.33
N MET A 111 -10.98 -8.79 -9.83
CA MET A 111 -10.65 -7.58 -9.06
C MET A 111 -10.73 -6.31 -9.91
N SER A 112 -10.28 -6.37 -11.16
CA SER A 112 -10.37 -5.28 -12.14
C SER A 112 -11.82 -4.96 -12.50
N SER A 113 -12.70 -5.97 -12.58
CA SER A 113 -14.14 -5.76 -12.79
C SER A 113 -14.83 -5.09 -11.59
N LYS A 114 -14.35 -5.33 -10.36
CA LYS A 114 -14.90 -4.72 -9.14
C LYS A 114 -14.41 -3.31 -8.90
N LYS A 115 -13.21 -2.99 -9.39
CA LYS A 115 -12.58 -1.68 -9.18
C LYS A 115 -11.76 -1.32 -10.41
N SER A 116 -12.25 -0.37 -11.19
CA SER A 116 -11.63 0.07 -12.46
C SER A 116 -10.16 0.47 -12.31
N ASN A 117 -9.79 1.08 -11.18
CA ASN A 117 -8.42 1.51 -10.88
C ASN A 117 -7.58 0.44 -10.19
N PHE A 118 -8.10 -0.78 -10.01
CA PHE A 118 -7.41 -1.85 -9.31
C PHE A 118 -6.01 -2.13 -9.86
N PRO A 119 -5.76 -2.22 -11.17
CA PRO A 119 -4.41 -2.48 -11.68
C PRO A 119 -3.36 -1.48 -11.18
N PHE A 120 -3.69 -0.20 -11.24
CA PHE A 120 -2.81 0.88 -10.79
C PHE A 120 -2.64 0.86 -9.28
N LEU A 121 -3.74 0.73 -8.53
CA LEU A 121 -3.68 0.68 -7.06
C LEU A 121 -2.92 -0.54 -6.55
N CYS A 122 -3.08 -1.69 -7.21
CA CYS A 122 -2.35 -2.91 -6.92
C CYS A 122 -0.85 -2.71 -7.18
N LYS A 123 -0.46 -2.17 -8.33
CA LYS A 123 0.95 -1.89 -8.63
C LYS A 123 1.57 -0.89 -7.64
N ALA A 124 0.88 0.19 -7.30
CA ALA A 124 1.32 1.13 -6.26
C ALA A 124 1.49 0.45 -4.90
N TYR A 125 0.50 -0.36 -4.51
CA TYR A 125 0.53 -1.10 -3.24
C TYR A 125 1.74 -2.05 -3.19
N CYS A 126 1.92 -2.87 -4.22
CA CYS A 126 3.07 -3.77 -4.34
C CYS A 126 4.40 -3.01 -4.27
N HIS A 127 4.53 -1.92 -5.02
CA HIS A 127 5.72 -1.08 -5.05
C HIS A 127 6.10 -0.55 -3.66
N LEU A 128 5.13 -0.03 -2.92
CA LEU A 128 5.34 0.44 -1.55
C LEU A 128 5.69 -0.71 -0.59
N ARG A 129 4.99 -1.85 -0.66
CA ARG A 129 5.24 -3.01 0.21
C ARG A 129 6.60 -3.66 -0.04
N THR A 130 7.06 -3.75 -1.28
CA THR A 130 8.40 -4.24 -1.63
C THR A 130 9.51 -3.34 -1.06
N LYS A 131 9.24 -2.03 -0.90
CA LYS A 131 10.09 -1.09 -0.17
C LYS A 131 9.89 -1.10 1.35
N ASN A 132 9.20 -2.11 1.89
CA ASN A 132 8.89 -2.30 3.31
C ASN A 132 8.02 -1.20 3.95
N TRP A 133 7.29 -0.40 3.17
CA TRP A 133 6.30 0.52 3.75
C TRP A 133 5.11 -0.25 4.32
N VAL A 134 4.58 0.24 5.44
CA VAL A 134 3.22 -0.12 5.86
C VAL A 134 2.26 0.76 5.09
N VAL A 135 1.36 0.14 4.34
CA VAL A 135 0.40 0.83 3.47
C VAL A 135 -1.00 0.62 4.05
N ARG A 136 -1.76 1.71 4.21
CA ARG A 136 -3.15 1.65 4.69
C ARG A 136 -4.05 2.50 3.79
N ALA A 137 -5.35 2.25 3.82
CA ALA A 137 -6.32 3.05 3.08
C ALA A 137 -6.22 4.55 3.45
N GLY A 138 -6.14 5.40 2.43
CA GLY A 138 -5.95 6.85 2.57
C GLY A 138 -7.24 7.67 2.61
N SER A 139 -8.41 7.02 2.61
CA SER A 139 -9.72 7.69 2.44
C SER A 139 -9.99 8.81 3.45
N GLN A 140 -9.50 8.67 4.69
CA GLN A 140 -9.62 9.72 5.72
C GLN A 140 -8.90 11.04 5.37
N TYR A 141 -7.95 10.99 4.44
CA TYR A 141 -7.15 12.14 4.01
C TYR A 141 -7.43 12.53 2.57
N GLY A 142 -8.46 11.94 1.95
CA GLY A 142 -8.78 12.17 0.54
C GLY A 142 -7.66 11.72 -0.40
N VAL A 143 -6.91 10.66 -0.06
CA VAL A 143 -5.87 10.07 -0.92
C VAL A 143 -6.07 8.55 -1.03
N ASP A 144 -5.34 7.88 -1.92
CA ASP A 144 -5.51 6.45 -2.15
C ASP A 144 -4.91 5.62 -1.00
N PHE A 145 -3.69 5.95 -0.60
CA PHE A 145 -3.02 5.30 0.52
C PHE A 145 -2.35 6.27 1.49
N VAL A 146 -2.03 5.78 2.67
CA VAL A 146 -1.05 6.39 3.57
C VAL A 146 0.07 5.42 3.85
N ALA A 147 1.31 5.90 3.84
CA ALA A 147 2.50 5.08 4.04
C ALA A 147 3.17 5.43 5.37
N TYR A 148 3.54 4.39 6.13
CA TYR A 148 4.27 4.49 7.39
C TYR A 148 5.58 3.71 7.28
N ARG A 149 6.64 4.24 7.89
CA ARG A 149 7.92 3.51 7.99
C ARG A 149 7.81 2.26 8.87
N HIS A 150 6.92 2.30 9.87
CA HIS A 150 6.72 1.24 10.86
C HIS A 150 5.25 1.15 11.25
N HIS A 151 4.92 0.26 12.17
CA HIS A 151 3.55 0.06 12.66
C HIS A 151 2.89 1.40 13.09
N PRO A 152 1.62 1.69 12.70
CA PRO A 152 0.94 2.95 13.00
C PRO A 152 0.80 3.30 14.50
N ALA A 153 0.97 2.32 15.39
CA ALA A 153 1.04 2.56 16.84
C ALA A 153 2.36 3.22 17.29
N LEU A 154 3.44 3.05 16.52
CA LEU A 154 4.79 3.52 16.87
C LEU A 154 5.11 4.87 16.21
N VAL A 155 4.64 5.08 14.98
CA VAL A 155 5.01 6.23 14.15
C VAL A 155 3.79 6.84 13.46
N HIS A 156 3.82 8.14 13.22
CA HIS A 156 2.86 8.77 12.32
C HIS A 156 3.19 8.42 10.87
N SER A 157 2.16 8.37 10.01
CA SER A 157 2.34 8.22 8.57
C SER A 157 3.24 9.34 8.04
N GLU A 158 4.14 9.00 7.13
CA GLU A 158 5.00 9.98 6.47
C GLU A 158 4.34 10.53 5.22
N TYR A 159 3.82 9.63 4.38
CA TYR A 159 3.24 9.99 3.10
C TYR A 159 1.72 9.85 3.09
N ALA A 160 1.08 10.84 2.47
CA ALA A 160 -0.22 10.71 1.84
C ALA A 160 0.03 10.40 0.36
N VAL A 161 -0.51 9.30 -0.14
CA VAL A 161 -0.15 8.75 -1.45
C VAL A 161 -1.31 8.85 -2.42
N LEU A 162 -1.08 9.52 -3.55
CA LEU A 162 -2.00 9.54 -4.70
C LEU A 162 -1.43 8.70 -5.83
N VAL A 163 -2.28 7.89 -6.45
CA VAL A 163 -1.92 7.03 -7.57
C VAL A 163 -2.55 7.60 -8.84
N LEU A 164 -1.70 8.02 -9.77
CA LEU A 164 -2.09 8.56 -11.06
C LEU A 164 -1.62 7.62 -12.16
N SER A 165 -2.38 7.56 -13.25
CA SER A 165 -1.99 6.89 -14.48
C SER A 165 -2.17 7.84 -15.66
N GLU A 166 -1.25 7.78 -16.62
CA GLU A 166 -1.20 8.71 -17.76
C GLU A 166 -2.21 8.40 -18.86
N LYS A 167 -3.28 7.63 -18.59
CA LYS A 167 -4.26 7.32 -19.65
C LYS A 167 -4.82 8.61 -20.25
N GLU A 168 -4.48 8.83 -21.52
CA GLU A 168 -5.09 9.80 -22.41
C GLU A 168 -6.62 9.73 -22.26
N GLY A 169 -7.21 10.81 -21.75
CA GLY A 169 -8.67 11.01 -21.69
C GLY A 169 -9.44 10.31 -20.56
N ASN A 170 -8.83 9.44 -19.75
CA ASN A 170 -9.55 8.73 -18.65
C ASN A 170 -8.69 8.47 -17.39
N GLY A 171 -7.57 9.17 -17.24
CA GLY A 171 -6.90 9.28 -15.94
C GLY A 171 -7.88 9.86 -14.91
N ASN A 172 -7.74 9.49 -13.63
CA ASN A 172 -8.71 9.73 -12.54
C ASN A 172 -9.19 11.18 -12.30
N GLY A 173 -8.87 12.15 -13.16
CA GLY A 173 -9.26 13.56 -13.05
C GLY A 173 -8.58 14.29 -11.88
N ARG A 174 -8.03 13.55 -10.93
CA ARG A 174 -7.37 14.06 -9.73
C ARG A 174 -6.09 14.76 -10.12
N LEU A 175 -5.90 15.95 -9.55
CA LEU A 175 -4.71 16.77 -9.80
C LEU A 175 -4.60 17.24 -11.27
N SER A 176 -5.70 17.21 -12.03
CA SER A 176 -5.74 17.76 -13.40
C SER A 176 -5.73 19.28 -13.42
N VAL A 177 -6.14 19.91 -12.33
CA VAL A 177 -6.22 21.37 -12.14
C VAL A 177 -5.51 21.81 -10.86
N TRP A 178 -5.02 23.04 -10.84
CA TRP A 178 -4.31 23.60 -9.69
C TRP A 178 -5.12 23.59 -8.39
N SER A 179 -6.44 23.76 -8.47
CA SER A 179 -7.32 23.70 -7.29
C SER A 179 -7.23 22.35 -6.57
N ASP A 180 -7.13 21.25 -7.31
CA ASP A 180 -7.02 19.91 -6.72
C ASP A 180 -5.69 19.74 -5.98
N PHE A 181 -4.60 20.27 -6.55
CA PHE A 181 -3.30 20.32 -5.88
C PHE A 181 -3.39 21.12 -4.58
N HIS A 182 -3.97 22.32 -4.61
CA HIS A 182 -4.10 23.15 -3.43
C HIS A 182 -4.94 22.49 -2.34
N CYS A 183 -6.07 21.88 -2.70
CA CYS A 183 -6.92 21.13 -1.77
C CYS A 183 -6.16 19.95 -1.15
N THR A 184 -5.49 19.14 -1.97
CA THR A 184 -4.72 17.99 -1.50
C THR A 184 -3.58 18.42 -0.58
N LEU A 185 -2.83 19.46 -0.94
CA LEU A 185 -1.74 20.00 -0.13
C LEU A 185 -2.23 20.61 1.18
N ARG A 186 -3.42 21.22 1.18
CA ARG A 186 -4.05 21.73 2.40
C ARG A 186 -4.42 20.59 3.35
N LEU A 187 -5.05 19.54 2.83
CA LEU A 187 -5.39 18.34 3.62
C LEU A 187 -4.13 17.68 4.18
N CYS A 188 -3.13 17.40 3.35
CA CYS A 188 -1.87 16.76 3.77
C CYS A 188 -1.12 17.62 4.80
N GLY A 189 -1.02 18.93 4.55
CA GLY A 189 -0.34 19.87 5.43
C GLY A 189 -0.98 20.00 6.81
N SER A 190 -2.31 19.91 6.91
CA SER A 190 -3.03 20.00 8.20
C SER A 190 -2.68 18.86 9.18
N VAL A 191 -2.22 17.72 8.65
CA VAL A 191 -1.85 16.53 9.42
C VAL A 191 -0.36 16.19 9.31
N ALA A 192 0.43 17.16 8.84
CA ALA A 192 1.88 17.08 8.64
C ALA A 192 2.32 15.83 7.86
N LYS A 193 1.62 15.50 6.77
CA LYS A 193 2.00 14.45 5.82
C LYS A 193 2.59 15.09 4.57
N THR A 194 3.61 14.45 4.00
CA THR A 194 4.15 14.84 2.69
C THR A 194 3.34 14.15 1.61
N LEU A 195 2.98 14.88 0.55
CA LEU A 195 2.26 14.27 -0.59
C LEU A 195 3.27 13.51 -1.46
N LEU A 196 3.03 12.22 -1.66
CA LEU A 196 3.74 11.36 -2.59
C LEU A 196 2.79 11.01 -3.73
N VAL A 197 3.13 11.40 -4.94
CA VAL A 197 2.38 11.03 -6.15
C VAL A 197 3.12 9.90 -6.83
N LEU A 198 2.43 8.78 -7.05
CA LEU A 198 2.92 7.63 -7.80
C LEU A 198 2.30 7.69 -9.19
N TYR A 199 3.11 7.98 -10.20
CA TYR A 199 2.71 7.87 -11.60
C TYR A 199 3.01 6.46 -12.06
N ILE A 200 1.97 5.78 -12.53
CA ILE A 200 2.06 4.41 -13.02
C ILE A 200 1.91 4.44 -14.52
N ASP A 201 3.02 4.17 -15.18
CA ASP A 201 3.08 4.04 -16.63
C ASP A 201 3.05 2.56 -17.02
N LYS A 202 2.38 2.30 -18.13
CA LYS A 202 2.23 0.99 -18.73
C LYS A 202 3.19 0.93 -19.91
N ASN A 203 4.30 0.24 -19.75
CA ASN A 203 5.25 0.04 -20.85
C ASN A 203 4.66 -0.96 -21.87
N GLY A 204 3.84 -0.47 -22.82
CA GLY A 204 3.39 -1.22 -23.99
C GLY A 204 1.87 -1.23 -24.27
N GLU A 205 1.51 -1.59 -25.50
CA GLU A 205 0.14 -1.85 -25.95
C GLU A 205 -0.23 -3.33 -25.67
N GLY A 206 -1.22 -3.57 -24.78
CA GLY A 206 -1.71 -4.91 -24.44
C GLY A 206 -2.62 -4.88 -23.21
N ASP A 207 -3.55 -5.82 -23.05
CA ASP A 207 -4.50 -5.76 -21.92
C ASP A 207 -3.83 -5.85 -20.54
N PHE A 208 -4.51 -5.36 -19.51
CA PHE A 208 -4.05 -5.47 -18.13
C PHE A 208 -4.03 -6.95 -17.73
N SER A 209 -2.85 -7.54 -17.59
CA SER A 209 -2.69 -8.92 -17.08
C SER A 209 -1.85 -8.95 -15.79
N PRO A 210 -1.96 -10.03 -14.98
CA PRO A 210 -1.10 -10.25 -13.82
C PRO A 210 0.38 -10.27 -14.18
N SER A 211 0.73 -10.95 -15.29
CA SER A 211 2.11 -11.09 -15.77
C SER A 211 2.72 -9.76 -16.23
N CYS A 212 1.90 -8.79 -16.61
CA CYS A 212 2.35 -7.46 -16.97
C CYS A 212 2.69 -6.57 -15.76
N LEU A 213 2.43 -6.97 -14.51
CA LEU A 213 2.80 -6.18 -13.32
C LEU A 213 4.29 -5.81 -13.30
N GLU A 214 5.16 -6.67 -13.83
CA GLU A 214 6.60 -6.40 -13.96
C GLU A 214 6.91 -5.30 -14.99
N HIS A 215 6.07 -5.15 -16.01
CA HIS A 215 6.21 -4.15 -17.08
C HIS A 215 5.70 -2.76 -16.71
N TYR A 216 5.01 -2.58 -15.57
CA TYR A 216 4.62 -1.25 -15.11
C TYR A 216 5.81 -0.52 -14.48
N CYS A 217 6.06 0.70 -14.94
CA CYS A 217 6.99 1.62 -14.30
C CYS A 217 6.25 2.45 -13.24
N VAL A 218 6.92 2.72 -12.12
CA VAL A 218 6.39 3.61 -11.07
C VAL A 218 7.36 4.77 -10.89
N GLU A 219 6.94 5.96 -11.29
CA GLU A 219 7.66 7.21 -11.03
C GLU A 219 7.15 7.83 -9.72
N GLU A 220 8.07 8.12 -8.80
CA GLU A 220 7.77 8.73 -7.50
C GLU A 220 8.02 10.24 -7.53
N ARG A 221 6.96 11.05 -7.35
CA ARG A 221 7.08 12.50 -7.21
C ARG A 221 6.68 12.96 -5.82
N LEU A 222 7.64 13.53 -5.10
CA LEU A 222 7.39 14.15 -3.79
C LEU A 222 7.00 15.61 -3.97
N VAL A 223 5.80 15.96 -3.51
CA VAL A 223 5.34 17.35 -3.50
C VAL A 223 5.51 17.91 -2.10
N THR A 224 6.43 18.87 -1.98
CA THR A 224 6.73 19.56 -0.72
C THR A 224 6.44 21.05 -0.86
N ARG A 225 6.15 21.70 0.27
CA ARG A 225 6.04 23.16 0.27
C ARG A 225 7.39 23.77 -0.05
N TRP A 226 7.38 24.76 -0.93
CA TRP A 226 8.55 25.60 -1.12
C TRP A 226 8.95 26.25 0.21
N ASN A 227 10.24 26.17 0.54
CA ASN A 227 10.80 26.79 1.74
C ASN A 227 11.74 27.92 1.30
N ALA A 228 11.27 29.15 1.46
CA ALA A 228 12.00 30.36 1.07
C ALA A 228 13.39 30.44 1.73
N GLU A 229 13.55 29.97 2.97
CA GLU A 229 14.84 30.02 3.68
C GLU A 229 15.91 29.16 3.01
N ARG A 230 15.52 28.05 2.38
CA ARG A 230 16.44 27.15 1.66
C ARG A 230 16.80 27.62 0.26
N SER A 231 16.10 28.63 -0.25
CA SER A 231 16.27 29.15 -1.62
C SER A 231 16.69 30.62 -1.63
N ARG A 232 17.03 31.19 -0.47
CA ARG A 232 17.34 32.62 -0.31
C ARG A 232 18.71 32.98 -0.85
N GLU A 233 19.68 32.08 -0.72
CA GLU A 233 21.06 32.29 -1.15
C GLU A 233 21.42 31.25 -2.20
N ILE A 234 21.68 31.70 -3.43
CA ILE A 234 22.27 30.86 -4.47
C ILE A 234 23.68 30.53 -3.99
N GLN A 235 23.96 29.27 -3.67
CA GLN A 235 25.35 28.82 -3.54
C GLN A 235 26.02 29.04 -4.89
N SER A 236 26.85 30.07 -4.99
CA SER A 236 27.74 30.31 -6.11
C SER A 236 28.49 29.02 -6.39
N CYS A 237 28.27 28.42 -7.56
CA CYS A 237 29.05 27.32 -8.06
C CYS A 237 30.53 27.70 -7.97
N ASN A 238 31.31 26.95 -7.19
CA ASN A 238 32.76 26.98 -7.32
C ASN A 238 33.09 26.41 -8.71
N SER A 239 33.30 27.29 -9.68
CA SER A 239 34.06 26.99 -10.88
C SER A 239 35.50 26.73 -10.45
N SER A 240 35.85 25.46 -10.28
CA SER A 240 37.23 25.02 -10.22
C SER A 240 37.61 24.49 -11.60
N THR A 241 38.31 25.34 -12.36
CA THR A 241 39.27 24.99 -13.42
C THR A 241 40.30 23.99 -12.93
#